data_AF-A0A6A7L930-F1
#
_entry.id   AF-A0A6A7L930-F1
#
_cell.length_a   1.000
_cell.length_b   1.000
_cell.length_c   1.000
_cell.angle_alpha   90.00
_cell.angle_beta   90.00
_cell.angle_gamma   90.00
#
_symmetry.space_group_name_H-M   'P 1'
#
loop_
_entity.id
_entity.type
_entity.pdbx_description
1 polymer ?
#
loop_
_entity_poly.entity_id
_entity_poly.type
_entity_poly.pdbx_seq_one_letter_code
_entity_poly.pdbx_strand_id
1 'polypeptide(L)'
;MSSRFHHARMRLMILGGLVALVMSVGSFVAQAAAPAPKVCFYYSDDTFTELVGAHGTGCGGGVIDWGSISPYKVCALLHCPD
;
A
#
# COMPACT_ATOMS: atom_id res chain seq x y z
N MET A 1 -34.27 13.30 40.40
CA MET A 1 -33.58 12.43 39.41
C MET A 1 -33.34 13.22 38.13
N SER A 2 -32.21 13.93 37.98
CA SER A 2 -31.94 14.70 36.75
C SER A 2 -30.44 14.84 36.44
N SER A 3 -29.58 14.88 37.46
CA SER A 3 -28.12 15.05 37.30
C SER A 3 -27.40 13.87 36.60
N ARG A 4 -27.88 12.63 36.72
CA ARG A 4 -27.22 11.45 36.10
C ARG A 4 -27.39 11.39 34.57
N PHE A 5 -28.41 12.02 34.02
CA PHE A 5 -28.68 12.04 32.58
C PHE A 5 -27.73 12.98 31.82
N HIS A 6 -27.31 14.07 32.46
CA HIS A 6 -26.38 15.03 31.85
C HIS A 6 -24.95 14.47 31.74
N HIS A 7 -24.49 13.69 32.73
CA HIS A 7 -23.18 13.04 32.66
C HIS A 7 -23.12 11.90 31.64
N ALA A 8 -24.21 11.15 31.48
CA ALA A 8 -24.29 10.10 30.47
C ALA A 8 -24.19 10.67 29.03
N ARG A 9 -24.90 11.78 28.77
CA ARG A 9 -24.84 12.48 27.47
C ARG A 9 -23.49 13.09 27.18
N MET A 10 -22.86 13.72 28.17
CA MET A 10 -21.54 14.35 28.01
C MET A 10 -20.44 13.31 27.76
N ARG A 11 -20.50 12.15 28.42
CA ARG A 11 -19.56 11.03 28.15
C ARG A 11 -19.75 10.44 26.75
N LEU A 12 -20.99 10.33 26.28
CA LEU A 12 -21.28 9.82 24.93
C LEU A 12 -20.73 10.75 23.83
N MET A 13 -20.84 12.08 24.03
CA MET A 13 -20.28 13.07 23.10
C MET A 13 -18.75 13.06 23.07
N ILE A 14 -18.11 12.92 24.23
CA ILE A 14 -16.63 12.83 24.31
C ILE A 14 -16.12 11.55 23.62
N LEU A 15 -16.77 10.41 23.87
CA LEU A 15 -16.44 9.15 23.20
C LEU A 15 -16.66 9.23 21.69
N GLY A 16 -17.79 9.80 21.25
CA GLY A 16 -18.07 10.01 19.82
C GLY A 16 -17.03 10.91 19.14
N GLY A 17 -16.63 12.00 19.81
CA GLY A 17 -15.60 12.91 19.32
C GLY A 17 -14.22 12.25 19.22
N LEU A 18 -13.83 11.43 20.20
CA LEU A 18 -12.57 10.68 20.17
C LEU A 18 -12.54 9.66 19.04
N VAL A 19 -13.64 8.93 18.81
CA VAL A 19 -13.73 7.96 17.71
C VAL A 19 -13.63 8.68 16.35
N ALA A 20 -14.30 9.81 16.18
CA ALA A 20 -14.23 10.59 14.94
C ALA A 20 -12.81 11.14 14.69
N LEU A 21 -12.09 11.55 15.73
CA LEU A 21 -10.71 12.01 15.64
C LEU A 21 -9.74 10.88 15.25
N VAL A 22 -9.91 9.68 15.80
CA VAL A 22 -9.07 8.53 15.45
C VAL A 22 -9.32 8.09 14.00
N MET A 23 -10.57 8.12 13.54
CA MET A 23 -10.89 7.77 12.15
C MET A 23 -10.38 8.78 11.13
N SER A 24 -10.40 10.08 11.45
CA SER A 24 -9.87 11.09 10.54
C SER A 24 -8.36 10.97 10.41
N VAL A 25 -7.62 10.83 11.51
CA VAL A 25 -6.16 10.64 11.47
C VAL A 25 -5.76 9.35 10.76
N GLY A 26 -6.50 8.25 10.98
CA GLY A 26 -6.23 6.96 10.31
C GLY A 26 -6.29 7.04 8.78
N SER A 27 -7.19 7.87 8.24
CA SER A 27 -7.35 8.04 6.79
C SER A 27 -6.18 8.80 6.15
N PHE A 28 -5.57 9.75 6.86
CA PHE A 28 -4.43 10.52 6.36
C PHE A 28 -3.13 9.69 6.28
N VAL A 29 -2.92 8.75 7.21
CA VAL A 29 -1.68 7.94 7.23
C VAL A 29 -1.66 6.92 6.09
N ALA A 30 -2.82 6.43 5.65
CA ALA A 30 -2.91 5.45 4.56
C ALA A 30 -2.50 6.04 3.19
N GLN A 31 -2.55 7.36 3.02
CA GLN A 31 -2.24 8.02 1.75
C GLN A 31 -0.75 8.29 1.53
N ALA A 32 0.08 8.18 2.57
CA ALA A 32 1.50 8.60 2.53
C ALA A 32 2.48 7.49 2.10
N ALA A 33 2.06 6.23 2.08
CA ALA A 33 2.90 5.13 1.63
C ALA A 33 2.51 4.72 0.21
N ALA A 34 3.02 5.44 -0.79
CA ALA A 34 3.01 4.89 -2.15
C ALA A 34 3.76 3.54 -2.11
N PRO A 35 3.19 2.44 -2.63
CA PRO A 35 3.86 1.15 -2.59
C PRO A 35 5.20 1.26 -3.30
N ALA A 36 6.25 0.71 -2.69
CA ALA A 36 7.57 0.69 -3.29
C ALA A 36 7.49 0.07 -4.70
N PRO A 37 8.10 0.68 -5.72
CA PRO A 37 8.06 0.18 -7.08
C PRO A 37 8.60 -1.25 -7.15
N LYS A 38 7.97 -2.08 -7.96
CA LYS A 38 8.30 -3.50 -8.10
C LYS A 38 8.38 -3.86 -9.56
N VAL A 39 9.39 -4.64 -9.94
CA VAL A 39 9.54 -5.23 -11.26
C VAL A 39 9.65 -6.74 -11.16
N CYS A 40 8.99 -7.45 -12.06
CA CYS A 40 9.09 -8.89 -12.21
C CYS A 40 9.78 -9.21 -13.53
N PHE A 41 10.86 -9.99 -13.46
CA PHE A 41 11.62 -10.51 -14.58
C PHE A 41 11.16 -11.94 -14.88
N TYR A 42 10.93 -12.24 -16.15
CA TYR A 42 10.39 -13.51 -16.63
C TYR A 42 11.45 -14.25 -17.45
N TYR A 43 11.57 -15.56 -17.23
CA TYR A 43 12.58 -16.43 -17.82
C TYR A 43 11.94 -17.54 -18.65
N SER A 44 12.66 -18.07 -19.65
CA SER A 44 12.12 -19.12 -20.53
C SER A 44 11.85 -20.44 -19.77
N ASP A 45 12.68 -20.77 -18.77
CA ASP A 45 12.61 -22.00 -17.98
C ASP A 45 13.01 -21.80 -16.50
N ASP A 46 13.05 -22.89 -15.73
CA ASP A 46 13.41 -22.91 -14.30
C ASP A 46 14.92 -22.81 -14.03
N THR A 47 15.75 -22.67 -15.07
CA THR A 47 17.19 -22.42 -14.91
C THR A 47 17.48 -20.94 -14.67
N PHE A 48 16.51 -20.06 -14.95
CA PHE A 48 16.62 -18.60 -14.80
C PHE A 48 17.82 -17.99 -15.57
N THR A 49 18.19 -18.58 -16.71
CA THR A 49 19.35 -18.13 -17.52
C THR A 49 18.97 -17.18 -18.65
N GLU A 50 17.84 -17.41 -19.31
CA GLU A 50 17.38 -16.62 -20.45
C GLU A 50 16.18 -15.73 -20.06
N LEU A 51 16.38 -14.42 -20.07
CA LEU A 51 15.34 -13.42 -19.79
C LEU A 51 14.46 -13.20 -21.02
N VAL A 52 13.15 -13.42 -20.87
CA VAL A 52 12.17 -13.30 -21.96
C VAL A 52 11.20 -12.12 -21.80
N GLY A 53 11.17 -11.47 -20.63
CA GLY A 53 10.31 -10.31 -20.40
C GLY A 53 10.50 -9.65 -19.05
N ALA A 54 9.92 -8.45 -18.91
CA ALA A 54 9.83 -7.76 -17.62
C ALA A 54 8.56 -6.92 -17.52
N HIS A 55 7.89 -6.99 -16.37
CA HIS A 55 6.67 -6.24 -16.07
C HIS A 55 6.73 -5.60 -14.68
N GLY A 56 6.37 -4.33 -14.56
CA GLY A 56 6.32 -3.63 -13.28
C GLY A 56 6.30 -2.11 -13.38
N THR A 57 6.68 -1.46 -12.28
CA THR A 57 6.76 0.00 -12.17
C THR A 57 8.15 0.38 -11.71
N GLY A 58 8.80 1.29 -12.44
CA GLY A 58 10.10 1.87 -12.11
C GLY A 58 10.01 3.02 -11.11
N CYS A 59 11.18 3.53 -10.71
CA CYS A 59 11.26 4.78 -9.95
C CYS A 59 10.66 5.93 -10.75
N GLY A 60 9.84 6.78 -10.10
CA GLY A 60 9.12 7.86 -10.77
C GLY A 60 7.83 7.44 -11.48
N GLY A 61 7.37 6.19 -11.30
CA GLY A 61 6.07 5.73 -11.82
C GLY A 61 6.08 5.28 -13.28
N GLY A 62 7.25 5.19 -13.90
CA GLY A 62 7.38 4.65 -15.26
C GLY A 62 6.94 3.18 -15.32
N VAL A 63 6.19 2.81 -16.35
CA VAL A 63 5.77 1.43 -16.56
C VAL A 63 6.87 0.67 -17.30
N ILE A 64 7.26 -0.48 -16.77
CA ILE A 64 8.14 -1.44 -17.43
C ILE A 64 7.23 -2.54 -17.93
N ASP A 65 7.11 -2.69 -19.25
CA ASP A 65 6.27 -3.71 -19.86
C ASP A 65 6.85 -4.09 -21.22
N TRP A 66 7.53 -5.24 -21.28
CA TRP A 66 8.06 -5.78 -22.53
C TRP A 66 8.26 -7.29 -22.45
N GLY A 67 8.27 -7.94 -23.62
CA GLY A 67 8.56 -9.36 -23.76
C GLY A 67 7.35 -10.26 -23.47
N SER A 68 7.64 -11.49 -23.04
CA SER A 68 6.65 -12.55 -22.80
C SER A 68 6.52 -12.90 -21.32
N ILE A 69 5.30 -13.22 -20.89
CA ILE A 69 5.01 -13.72 -19.56
C ILE A 69 5.22 -15.24 -19.52
N SER A 70 6.00 -15.70 -18.55
CA SER A 70 6.25 -17.11 -18.26
C SER A 70 5.93 -17.45 -16.78
N PRO A 71 5.83 -18.74 -16.41
CA PRO A 71 5.67 -19.11 -15.00
C PRO A 71 6.96 -18.92 -14.17
N TYR A 72 8.12 -18.86 -14.83
CA TYR A 72 9.43 -18.72 -14.20
C TYR A 72 9.77 -17.25 -14.05
N LYS A 73 9.60 -16.70 -12.84
CA LYS A 73 9.79 -15.26 -12.61
C LYS A 73 10.45 -14.94 -11.29
N VAL A 74 11.17 -13.83 -11.28
CA VAL A 74 11.78 -13.23 -10.07
C VAL A 74 11.30 -11.79 -9.96
N CYS A 75 10.67 -11.45 -8.84
CA CYS A 75 10.23 -10.08 -8.58
C CYS A 75 11.15 -9.40 -7.57
N ALA A 76 11.61 -8.19 -7.92
CA ALA A 76 12.46 -7.36 -7.08
C ALA A 76 11.73 -6.07 -6.71
N LEU A 77 11.89 -5.66 -5.45
CA LEU A 77 11.57 -4.29 -5.03
C LEU A 77 12.68 -3.37 -5.53
N LEU A 78 12.29 -2.26 -6.14
CA LEU A 78 13.22 -1.24 -6.59
C LEU A 78 13.46 -0.26 -5.45
N HIS A 79 14.73 -0.10 -5.08
CA HIS A 79 15.15 1.00 -4.23
C HIS A 79 15.28 2.24 -5.10
N CYS A 80 14.45 3.24 -4.84
CA CYS A 80 14.53 4.53 -5.49
C CYS A 80 15.28 5.48 -4.56
N PRO A 81 16.52 5.87 -4.90
CA PRO A 81 17.18 6.97 -4.20
C PRO A 81 16.37 8.25 -4.44
N ASP A 82 16.22 9.05 -3.40
CA ASP A 82 15.56 10.36 -3.43
C ASP A 82 16.30 11.35 -4.35
#